data_AF-A0A1H7EEQ1-F1
#
_entry.id   AF-A0A1H7EEQ1-F1
#
_cell.length_a   1.000
_cell.length_b   1.000
_cell.length_c   1.000
_cell.angle_alpha   90.00
_cell.angle_beta   90.00
_cell.angle_gamma   90.00
#
_symmetry.space_group_name_H-M   'P 1'
#
loop_
_entity.id
_entity.type
_entity.pdbx_description
1 polymer ?
#
loop_
_entity_poly.entity_id
_entity_poly.type
_entity_poly.pdbx_seq_one_letter_code
_entity_poly.pdbx_strand_id
1 'polypeptide(L)'
;MMQGWRSRPEAPASGLPSLTAQDVRLLTQAGFLASGQGDVGRARRIFNGLALARPGRAFHAVGLALAFLNAARTAEAVDVLAQAQAADDGERETLDAWRGLALQLDGRADESRRLLRAVADAPLPAGTPESESRQLARRLLGDAPASAAAAAADTPPAAFSSLQGLHRAASFR
;
A
#
# COMPACT_ATOMS: atom_id res chain seq x y z
N MET A 1 45.65 -47.25 16.05
CA MET A 1 45.32 -45.87 16.46
C MET A 1 44.92 -45.09 15.22
N MET A 2 43.67 -44.67 15.17
CA MET A 2 43.02 -43.98 14.05
C MET A 2 43.30 -42.47 14.11
N GLN A 3 43.70 -41.86 13.00
CA GLN A 3 43.42 -40.45 12.71
C GLN A 3 43.15 -40.29 11.21
N GLY A 4 41.92 -40.62 10.83
CA GLY A 4 41.30 -40.10 9.63
C GLY A 4 40.10 -39.27 10.05
N TRP A 5 40.10 -37.98 9.74
CA TRP A 5 39.03 -37.38 8.96
C TRP A 5 39.47 -35.98 8.52
N ARG A 6 39.31 -35.75 7.22
CA ARG A 6 39.68 -34.55 6.48
C ARG A 6 38.84 -33.37 6.94
N SER A 7 39.45 -32.19 6.97
CA SER A 7 38.78 -30.89 7.02
C SER A 7 37.55 -30.91 6.13
N ARG A 8 36.37 -30.80 6.73
CA ARG A 8 35.14 -30.55 5.98
C ARG A 8 35.30 -29.16 5.34
N PRO A 9 35.13 -29.00 4.02
CA PRO A 9 34.90 -27.67 3.47
C PRO A 9 33.58 -27.18 4.07
N GLU A 10 33.60 -26.07 4.82
CA GLU A 10 32.39 -25.33 5.15
C GLU A 10 31.69 -25.01 3.82
N ALA A 11 30.50 -25.54 3.63
CA ALA A 11 29.65 -25.14 2.53
C ALA A 11 29.44 -23.62 2.62
N PRO A 12 29.47 -22.86 1.50
CA PRO A 12 29.09 -21.46 1.54
C PRO A 12 27.70 -21.38 2.16
N ALA A 13 27.49 -20.44 3.08
CA ALA A 13 26.20 -20.17 3.70
C ALA A 13 25.18 -19.82 2.59
N SER A 14 24.52 -20.84 2.06
CA SER A 14 23.47 -20.72 1.06
C SER A 14 22.22 -20.20 1.75
N GLY A 15 22.18 -18.90 1.96
CA GLY A 15 21.03 -18.20 2.50
C GLY A 15 21.28 -16.71 2.42
N LEU A 16 20.76 -16.07 1.39
CA LEU A 16 20.54 -14.62 1.47
C LEU A 16 19.83 -14.35 2.81
N PRO A 17 20.26 -13.35 3.60
CA PRO A 17 19.62 -13.06 4.88
C PRO A 17 18.12 -12.88 4.64
N SER A 18 17.32 -13.75 5.27
CA SER A 18 15.87 -13.69 5.18
C SER A 18 15.40 -12.33 5.70
N LEU A 19 14.64 -11.58 4.89
CA LEU A 19 14.14 -10.26 5.29
C LEU A 19 13.34 -10.37 6.59
N THR A 20 13.80 -9.67 7.62
CA THR A 20 13.10 -9.58 8.89
C THR A 20 11.85 -8.72 8.75
N ALA A 21 10.95 -8.77 9.74
CA ALA A 21 9.80 -7.87 9.77
C ALA A 21 10.21 -6.39 9.85
N GLN A 22 11.35 -6.09 10.47
CA GLN A 22 11.91 -4.74 10.52
C GLN A 22 12.42 -4.29 9.15
N ASP A 23 13.10 -5.17 8.40
CA ASP A 23 13.57 -4.85 7.06
C ASP A 23 12.41 -4.58 6.11
N VAL A 24 11.37 -5.42 6.16
CA VAL A 24 10.14 -5.22 5.39
C VAL A 24 9.52 -3.87 5.73
N ARG A 25 9.42 -3.52 7.02
CA ARG A 25 8.86 -2.23 7.45
C ARG A 25 9.66 -1.05 6.91
N LEU A 26 11.00 -1.10 7.01
CA LEU A 26 11.87 -0.03 6.55
C LEU A 26 11.79 0.15 5.03
N LEU A 27 11.83 -0.96 4.28
CA LEU A 27 11.68 -0.95 2.84
C LEU A 27 10.30 -0.41 2.43
N THR A 28 9.23 -0.79 3.12
CA THR A 28 7.89 -0.25 2.86
C THR A 28 7.85 1.27 3.06
N GLN A 29 8.44 1.79 4.14
CA GLN A 29 8.51 3.24 4.39
C GLN A 29 9.31 3.96 3.29
N ALA A 30 10.48 3.43 2.92
CA ALA A 30 11.29 3.98 1.83
C ALA A 30 10.54 3.93 0.47
N GLY A 31 9.79 2.86 0.24
CA GLY A 31 8.92 2.71 -0.94
C GLY A 31 7.86 3.80 -1.00
N PHE A 32 7.15 4.05 0.11
CA PHE A 32 6.15 5.11 0.16
C PHE A 32 6.74 6.51 0.03
N LEU A 33 7.96 6.75 0.55
CA LEU A 33 8.68 8.01 0.31
C LEU A 33 8.98 8.21 -1.18
N ALA A 34 9.44 7.17 -1.88
CA ALA A 34 9.65 7.22 -3.33
C ALA A 34 8.34 7.46 -4.09
N SER A 35 7.26 6.79 -3.69
CA SER A 35 5.92 6.99 -4.28
C SER A 35 5.40 8.41 -4.10
N GLY A 36 5.61 9.01 -2.92
CA GLY A 36 5.23 10.39 -2.64
C GLY A 36 5.87 11.40 -3.60
N GLN A 37 7.08 11.09 -4.10
CA GLN A 37 7.81 11.92 -5.06
C GLN A 37 7.48 11.59 -6.53
N GLY A 38 6.57 10.65 -6.79
CA GLY A 38 6.33 10.15 -8.14
C GLY A 38 7.53 9.39 -8.75
N ASP A 39 8.50 8.96 -7.92
CA ASP A 39 9.66 8.21 -8.39
C ASP A 39 9.30 6.74 -8.61
N VAL A 40 8.66 6.51 -9.75
CA VAL A 40 8.23 5.17 -10.18
C VAL A 40 9.41 4.19 -10.27
N GLY A 41 10.60 4.66 -10.64
CA GLY A 41 11.78 3.80 -10.81
C GLY A 41 12.30 3.23 -9.49
N ARG A 42 12.35 4.05 -8.43
CA ARG A 42 12.71 3.59 -7.08
C ARG A 42 11.57 2.82 -6.43
N ALA A 43 10.34 3.33 -6.50
CA ALA A 43 9.17 2.67 -5.92
C ALA A 43 8.99 1.24 -6.46
N ARG A 44 9.09 1.07 -7.78
CA ARG A 44 8.97 -0.24 -8.44
C ARG A 44 10.01 -1.24 -7.97
N ARG A 45 11.28 -0.83 -7.86
CA ARG A 45 12.35 -1.72 -7.39
C ARG A 45 12.09 -2.21 -5.98
N ILE A 46 11.64 -1.31 -5.09
CA ILE A 46 11.34 -1.64 -3.69
C ILE A 46 10.11 -2.54 -3.60
N PHE A 47 8.98 -2.12 -4.17
CA PHE A 47 7.72 -2.86 -4.03
C PHE A 47 7.69 -4.19 -4.78
N ASN A 48 8.40 -4.33 -5.90
CA ASN A 48 8.55 -5.63 -6.55
C ASN A 48 9.39 -6.59 -5.69
N GLY A 49 10.46 -6.09 -5.05
CA GLY A 49 11.25 -6.90 -4.12
C GLY A 49 10.42 -7.36 -2.92
N LEU A 50 9.61 -6.45 -2.36
CA LEU A 50 8.71 -6.76 -1.25
C LEU A 50 7.58 -7.73 -1.67
N ALA A 51 7.06 -7.63 -2.90
CA ALA A 51 6.06 -8.56 -3.43
C ALA A 51 6.59 -10.00 -3.53
N LEU A 52 7.88 -10.18 -3.80
CA LEU A 52 8.53 -11.50 -3.73
C LEU A 52 8.63 -12.01 -2.29
N ALA A 53 8.93 -11.12 -1.33
CA ALA A 53 9.08 -11.48 0.07
C ALA A 53 7.75 -11.75 0.78
N ARG A 54 6.67 -11.07 0.37
CA ARG A 54 5.32 -11.17 0.95
C ARG A 54 4.26 -11.18 -0.16
N PRO A 55 4.10 -12.29 -0.90
CA PRO A 55 3.14 -12.36 -2.00
C PRO A 55 1.70 -12.08 -1.55
N GLY A 56 0.91 -11.47 -2.42
CA GLY A 56 -0.53 -11.27 -2.22
C GLY A 56 -0.93 -10.14 -1.27
N ARG A 57 0.01 -9.44 -0.63
CA ARG A 57 -0.30 -8.26 0.18
C ARG A 57 -0.50 -7.04 -0.73
N ALA A 58 -1.59 -6.31 -0.54
CA ALA A 58 -2.01 -5.18 -1.36
C ALA A 58 -1.05 -3.99 -1.29
N PHE A 59 -0.39 -3.77 -0.15
CA PHE A 59 0.42 -2.57 0.08
C PHE A 59 1.52 -2.35 -0.98
N HIS A 60 2.05 -3.42 -1.58
CA HIS A 60 3.04 -3.34 -2.65
C HIS A 60 2.47 -2.67 -3.91
N ALA A 61 1.32 -3.17 -4.37
CA ALA A 61 0.66 -2.67 -5.55
C ALA A 61 0.07 -1.27 -5.30
N VAL A 62 -0.50 -1.03 -4.10
CA VAL A 62 -0.97 0.30 -3.69
C VAL A 62 0.17 1.31 -3.68
N GLY A 63 1.31 0.97 -3.07
CA GLY A 63 2.49 1.84 -3.06
C GLY A 63 3.01 2.15 -4.47
N LEU A 64 3.07 1.15 -5.35
CA LEU A 64 3.48 1.36 -6.74
C LEU A 64 2.46 2.20 -7.52
N ALA A 65 1.17 1.94 -7.35
CA ALA A 65 0.11 2.74 -7.97
C ALA A 65 0.16 4.19 -7.53
N LEU A 66 0.39 4.48 -6.24
CA LEU A 66 0.61 5.84 -5.74
C LEU A 66 1.78 6.54 -6.45
N ALA A 67 2.89 5.82 -6.72
CA ALA A 67 4.01 6.40 -7.46
C ALA A 67 3.59 6.79 -8.89
N PHE A 68 2.79 5.95 -9.55
CA PHE A 68 2.24 6.26 -10.88
C PHE A 68 1.27 7.44 -10.84
N LEU A 69 0.34 7.48 -9.87
CA LEU A 69 -0.60 8.59 -9.70
C LEU A 69 0.13 9.92 -9.46
N ASN A 70 1.12 9.94 -8.58
CA ASN A 70 1.93 11.13 -8.32
C ASN A 70 2.84 11.53 -9.49
N ALA A 71 3.07 10.62 -10.44
CA ALA A 71 3.75 10.91 -11.70
C ALA A 71 2.78 11.26 -12.84
N ALA A 72 1.49 11.49 -12.54
CA ALA A 72 0.41 11.73 -13.53
C ALA A 72 0.22 10.61 -14.56
N ARG A 73 0.52 9.36 -14.17
CA ARG A 73 0.42 8.15 -14.99
C ARG A 73 -0.73 7.27 -14.52
N THR A 74 -1.95 7.77 -14.69
CA THR A 74 -3.16 7.18 -14.11
C THR A 74 -3.52 5.83 -14.69
N ALA A 75 -3.35 5.64 -16.01
CA ALA A 75 -3.61 4.37 -16.68
C ALA A 75 -2.73 3.24 -16.13
N GLU A 76 -1.42 3.47 -15.95
CA GLU A 76 -0.54 2.45 -15.38
C GLU A 76 -0.84 2.15 -13.91
N ALA A 77 -1.35 3.12 -13.15
CA ALA A 77 -1.81 2.88 -11.80
C ALA A 77 -3.01 1.92 -11.77
N VAL A 78 -3.97 2.10 -12.69
CA VAL A 78 -5.11 1.19 -12.86
C VAL A 78 -4.62 -0.22 -13.21
N ASP A 79 -3.70 -0.34 -14.16
CA ASP A 79 -3.18 -1.63 -14.62
C ASP A 79 -2.47 -2.41 -13.50
N VAL A 80 -1.61 -1.75 -12.74
CA VAL A 80 -0.90 -2.38 -11.61
C VAL A 80 -1.86 -2.92 -10.57
N LEU A 81 -2.90 -2.15 -10.22
CA LEU A 81 -3.88 -2.57 -9.22
C LEU A 81 -4.77 -3.71 -9.74
N ALA A 82 -5.16 -3.67 -11.02
CA ALA A 82 -5.97 -4.70 -11.65
C ALA A 82 -5.23 -6.06 -11.74
N GLN A 83 -3.92 -6.03 -11.99
CA GLN A 83 -3.10 -7.24 -12.16
C GLN A 83 -2.57 -7.79 -10.82
N ALA A 84 -2.72 -7.06 -9.73
CA ALA A 84 -2.20 -7.46 -8.44
C ALA A 84 -2.91 -8.72 -7.89
N GLN A 85 -2.10 -9.64 -7.38
CA GLN A 85 -2.59 -10.80 -6.64
C GLN A 85 -2.98 -10.37 -5.22
N ALA A 86 -4.06 -10.95 -4.71
CA ALA A 86 -4.53 -10.76 -3.35
C ALA A 86 -4.42 -12.08 -2.60
N ALA A 87 -3.93 -12.04 -1.36
CA ALA A 87 -3.82 -13.23 -0.50
C ALA A 87 -5.19 -13.66 0.05
N ASP A 88 -6.10 -12.72 0.22
CA ASP A 88 -7.45 -12.91 0.75
C ASP A 88 -8.40 -11.83 0.22
N ASP A 89 -9.69 -11.96 0.55
CA ASP A 89 -10.73 -11.03 0.10
C ASP A 89 -10.54 -9.61 0.65
N GLY A 90 -9.94 -9.44 1.83
CA GLY A 90 -9.67 -8.12 2.40
C GLY A 90 -8.56 -7.37 1.67
N GLU A 91 -7.51 -8.08 1.26
CA GLU A 91 -6.47 -7.54 0.38
C GLU A 91 -7.04 -7.23 -1.01
N ARG A 92 -7.94 -8.07 -1.54
CA ARG A 92 -8.63 -7.80 -2.82
C ARG A 92 -9.50 -6.55 -2.74
N GLU A 93 -10.29 -6.43 -1.68
CA GLU A 93 -11.13 -5.26 -1.40
C GLU A 93 -10.30 -3.97 -1.34
N THR A 94 -9.13 -4.03 -0.70
CA THR A 94 -8.17 -2.93 -0.67
C THR A 94 -7.70 -2.54 -2.07
N LEU A 95 -7.27 -3.52 -2.88
CA LEU A 95 -6.85 -3.26 -4.27
C LEU A 95 -7.97 -2.64 -5.11
N ASP A 96 -9.20 -3.12 -4.96
CA ASP A 96 -10.36 -2.64 -5.71
C ASP A 96 -10.76 -1.21 -5.31
N ALA A 97 -10.70 -0.86 -4.02
CA ALA A 97 -10.94 0.50 -3.56
C ALA A 97 -9.92 1.50 -4.14
N TRP A 98 -8.63 1.15 -4.09
CA TRP A 98 -7.56 1.96 -4.68
C TRP A 98 -7.65 2.02 -6.22
N ARG A 99 -8.07 0.93 -6.87
CA ARG A 99 -8.28 0.91 -8.32
C ARG A 99 -9.44 1.82 -8.71
N GLY A 100 -10.50 1.83 -7.91
CA GLY A 100 -11.61 2.75 -8.06
C GLY A 100 -11.15 4.21 -8.05
N LEU A 101 -10.28 4.61 -7.12
CA LEU A 101 -9.65 5.93 -7.11
C LEU A 101 -8.83 6.20 -8.38
N ALA A 102 -7.95 5.27 -8.76
CA ALA A 102 -7.11 5.42 -9.95
C ALA A 102 -7.96 5.59 -11.22
N LEU A 103 -9.07 4.84 -11.35
CA LEU A 103 -10.04 4.97 -12.45
C LEU A 103 -10.72 6.35 -12.47
N GLN A 104 -11.02 6.97 -11.32
CA GLN A 104 -11.57 8.34 -11.30
C GLN A 104 -10.56 9.33 -11.85
N LEU A 105 -9.30 9.22 -11.42
CA LEU A 105 -8.22 10.10 -11.84
C LEU A 105 -7.87 9.90 -13.33
N ASP A 106 -8.07 8.69 -13.86
CA ASP A 106 -7.92 8.35 -15.28
C ASP A 106 -9.13 8.80 -16.15
N GLY A 107 -10.16 9.39 -15.54
CA GLY A 107 -11.38 9.83 -16.25
C GLY A 107 -12.40 8.72 -16.56
N ARG A 108 -12.15 7.49 -16.10
CA ARG A 108 -13.04 6.32 -16.27
C ARG A 108 -14.10 6.24 -15.17
N ALA A 109 -14.85 7.33 -15.02
CA ALA A 109 -15.75 7.54 -13.88
C ALA A 109 -16.83 6.46 -13.71
N ASP A 110 -17.41 5.96 -14.81
CA ASP A 110 -18.47 4.94 -14.72
C ASP A 110 -17.94 3.58 -14.26
N GLU A 111 -16.75 3.20 -14.72
CA GLU A 111 -16.10 1.97 -14.25
C GLU A 111 -15.70 2.09 -12.79
N SER A 112 -15.14 3.24 -12.40
CA SER A 112 -14.83 3.54 -11.00
C SER A 112 -16.07 3.40 -10.12
N ARG A 113 -17.19 4.05 -10.47
CA ARG A 113 -18.43 4.00 -9.67
C ARG A 113 -18.98 2.58 -9.54
N ARG A 114 -18.94 1.78 -10.60
CA ARG A 114 -19.37 0.38 -10.53
C ARG A 114 -18.51 -0.42 -9.55
N LEU A 115 -17.18 -0.28 -9.65
CA LEU A 115 -16.24 -0.98 -8.79
C LEU A 115 -16.37 -0.54 -7.32
N LEU A 116 -16.40 0.76 -7.06
CA LEU A 116 -16.50 1.31 -5.71
C LEU A 116 -17.83 0.93 -5.02
N ARG A 117 -18.94 0.88 -5.75
CA ARG A 117 -20.21 0.37 -5.18
C ARG A 117 -20.13 -1.11 -4.83
N ALA A 118 -19.54 -1.92 -5.71
CA ALA A 118 -19.36 -3.34 -5.43
C ALA A 118 -18.55 -3.56 -4.14
N VAL A 119 -17.53 -2.74 -3.88
CA VAL A 119 -16.79 -2.74 -2.61
C VAL A 119 -17.66 -2.28 -1.44
N ALA A 120 -18.29 -1.11 -1.54
CA ALA A 120 -19.06 -0.50 -0.45
C ALA A 120 -20.29 -1.34 -0.02
N ASP A 121 -20.91 -2.04 -0.96
CA ASP A 121 -22.13 -2.83 -0.77
C ASP A 121 -21.84 -4.32 -0.54
N ALA A 122 -20.57 -4.75 -0.56
CA ALA A 122 -20.20 -6.13 -0.34
C ALA A 122 -20.70 -6.62 1.04
N PRO A 123 -21.42 -7.76 1.10
CA PRO A 123 -21.98 -8.26 2.36
C PRO A 123 -20.95 -8.37 3.47
N LEU A 124 -21.34 -7.95 4.67
CA LEU A 124 -20.53 -8.02 5.88
C LEU A 124 -21.12 -9.07 6.83
N PRO A 125 -20.29 -9.97 7.42
CA PRO A 125 -20.74 -10.81 8.51
C PRO A 125 -21.24 -9.95 9.68
N ALA A 126 -22.34 -10.35 10.31
CA ALA A 126 -22.95 -9.62 11.41
C ALA A 126 -21.94 -9.35 12.54
N GLY A 127 -21.90 -8.11 13.03
CA GLY A 127 -20.97 -7.68 14.10
C GLY A 127 -19.55 -7.36 13.64
N THR A 128 -19.24 -7.45 12.34
CA THR A 128 -17.93 -7.04 11.82
C THR A 128 -17.91 -5.54 11.56
N PRO A 129 -16.92 -4.79 12.09
CA PRO A 129 -16.77 -3.37 11.77
C PRO A 129 -16.45 -3.18 10.28
N GLU A 130 -16.88 -2.04 9.74
CA GLU A 130 -16.58 -1.68 8.35
C GLU A 130 -15.07 -1.45 8.16
N SER A 131 -14.50 -2.10 7.14
CA SER A 131 -13.10 -1.96 6.77
C SER A 131 -12.78 -0.55 6.25
N GLU A 132 -11.51 -0.13 6.38
CA GLU A 132 -11.03 1.15 5.84
C GLU A 132 -11.24 1.26 4.33
N SER A 133 -11.16 0.14 3.60
CA SER A 133 -11.33 0.08 2.14
C SER A 133 -12.78 0.36 1.72
N ARG A 134 -13.77 -0.16 2.46
CA ARG A 134 -15.18 0.20 2.25
C ARG A 134 -15.46 1.66 2.62
N GLN A 135 -14.89 2.15 3.72
CA GLN A 135 -15.00 3.56 4.10
C GLN A 135 -14.40 4.48 3.04
N LEU A 136 -13.24 4.11 2.47
CA LEU A 136 -12.63 4.82 1.34
C LEU A 136 -13.58 4.80 0.13
N ALA A 137 -14.15 3.64 -0.22
CA ALA A 137 -15.05 3.52 -1.36
C ALA A 137 -16.29 4.41 -1.22
N ARG A 138 -16.94 4.42 -0.05
CA ARG A 138 -18.07 5.31 0.27
C ARG A 138 -17.71 6.78 0.12
N ARG A 139 -16.56 7.19 0.69
CA ARG A 139 -16.07 8.58 0.56
C ARG A 139 -15.85 8.97 -0.89
N LEU A 140 -15.29 8.07 -1.70
CA LEU A 140 -15.06 8.31 -3.14
C LEU A 140 -16.34 8.30 -3.98
N LEU A 141 -17.40 7.66 -3.49
CA LEU A 141 -18.75 7.75 -4.07
C LEU A 141 -19.48 9.05 -3.68
N GLY A 142 -18.98 9.78 -2.69
CA GLY A 142 -19.61 10.98 -2.13
C GLY A 142 -20.58 10.70 -1.00
N ASP A 143 -20.60 9.47 -0.47
CA ASP A 143 -21.42 9.13 0.69
C ASP A 143 -20.74 9.73 1.93
N ALA A 144 -21.42 10.69 2.57
CA ALA A 144 -20.93 11.25 3.82
C ALA A 144 -20.85 10.13 4.88
N PRO A 145 -19.76 10.00 5.65
CA PRO A 145 -19.75 9.05 6.75
C PRO A 145 -20.79 9.51 7.79
N ALA A 146 -21.56 8.57 8.34
CA ALA A 146 -22.44 8.83 9.49
C ALA A 146 -21.69 9.42 10.71
N SER A 147 -20.36 9.39 10.68
CA SER A 147 -19.45 9.98 11.68
C SER A 147 -18.91 11.39 11.34
N ALA A 148 -19.26 12.01 10.20
CA ALA A 148 -18.84 13.40 9.92
C ALA A 148 -19.66 14.45 10.67
N ALA A 149 -20.91 14.14 11.07
CA ALA A 149 -21.75 15.06 11.83
C ALA A 149 -21.35 15.19 13.31
N ALA A 150 -20.64 14.20 13.87
CA ALA A 150 -20.26 14.19 15.29
C ALA A 150 -18.77 14.52 15.56
N ALA A 151 -17.87 14.31 14.59
CA ALA A 151 -16.43 14.53 14.76
C ALA A 151 -15.93 15.88 14.22
N ALA A 152 -16.78 16.66 13.53
CA ALA A 152 -16.41 18.00 13.04
C ALA A 152 -16.25 19.07 14.15
N ALA A 153 -16.46 18.69 15.42
CA ALA A 153 -16.28 19.57 16.57
C ALA A 153 -14.97 19.37 17.33
N ASP A 154 -14.20 18.29 17.11
CA ASP A 154 -12.93 18.15 17.83
C ASP A 154 -11.99 17.11 17.19
N THR A 155 -10.75 17.52 16.94
CA THR A 155 -9.56 16.69 16.62
C THR A 155 -9.23 16.42 15.13
N PRO A 156 -8.08 16.90 14.62
CA PRO A 156 -7.54 16.52 13.30
C PRO A 156 -6.95 15.09 13.28
N PRO A 157 -6.93 14.41 12.12
CA PRO A 157 -6.47 13.02 11.99
C PRO A 157 -4.96 12.87 12.23
N ALA A 158 -4.61 11.96 13.15
CA ALA A 158 -3.28 11.74 13.73
C ALA A 158 -2.21 11.11 12.81
N ALA A 159 -2.34 11.20 11.48
CA ALA A 159 -1.36 10.62 10.55
C ALA A 159 -0.38 11.64 9.94
N PHE A 160 -0.51 12.94 10.23
CA PHE A 160 0.33 14.00 9.65
C PHE A 160 1.18 14.81 10.64
N SER A 161 1.16 14.49 11.94
CA SER A 161 1.87 15.29 12.96
C SER A 161 3.36 14.98 13.12
N SER A 162 3.90 13.93 12.48
CA SER A 162 5.31 13.54 12.63
C SER A 162 6.22 13.96 11.48
N LEU A 163 5.72 14.68 10.46
CA LEU A 163 6.54 15.17 9.34
C LEU A 163 6.59 16.70 9.22
N GLN A 164 5.80 17.46 9.99
CA GLN A 164 5.91 18.92 10.06
C GLN A 164 6.99 19.41 11.06
N GLY A 165 7.62 18.52 11.83
CA GLY A 165 8.68 18.86 12.78
C GLY A 165 10.08 19.06 12.18
N LEU A 166 10.32 18.61 10.94
CA LEU A 166 11.67 18.60 10.34
C LEU A 166 11.90 19.66 9.25
N HIS A 167 10.88 20.45 8.88
CA HIS A 167 11.01 21.55 7.91
C HIS A 167 11.04 22.96 8.52
N ARG A 168 11.05 23.10 9.85
CA ARG A 168 11.22 24.41 10.53
C ARG A 168 12.60 24.66 11.16
N ALA A 169 13.56 23.76 11.00
CA ALA A 169 14.92 23.92 11.53
C ALA A 169 15.99 24.26 10.47
N ALA A 170 15.60 24.61 9.24
CA ALA A 170 16.54 24.94 8.16
C ALA A 170 16.27 26.30 7.49
N SER A 171 15.62 27.22 8.20
CA SER A 171 15.54 28.63 7.83
C SER A 171 15.60 29.47 9.09
N PHE A 172 16.79 29.75 9.61
CA PHE A 172 17.17 31.03 10.20
C PHE A 172 18.67 31.05 10.49
N ARG A 173 19.36 31.89 9.69
CA ARG A 173 20.75 32.38 9.79
C ARG A 173 21.88 31.41 9.50
#